data_AF-A0AAV7JX24-F1
#
_entry.id   AF-A0AAV7JX24-F1
#
_cell.length_a   1.000
_cell.length_b   1.000
_cell.length_c   1.000
_cell.angle_alpha   90.00
_cell.angle_beta   90.00
_cell.angle_gamma   90.00
#
_symmetry.space_group_name_H-M   'P 1'
#
loop_
_entity.id
_entity.type
_entity.pdbx_description
1 polymer ?
#
loop_
_entity_poly.entity_id
_entity_poly.type
_entity_poly.pdbx_seq_one_letter_code
_entity_poly.pdbx_strand_id
1 'polypeptide(L)'
;MEAIQAFNSNSGNFLEAAEIDEFAQAYNIDSHHLNLESKLAKRAMIAFKLESINSLLLKLLPLETAFPNLVKAIRIAMTIGVGSAHSERSFSTLNRVKNYLRTTMGRQRLTNPCILSIESTISNNLDLDEVV
;
A
#
# COMPACT_ATOMS: atom_id res chain seq x y z
N MET A 1 -2.39 -1.03 12.22
CA MET A 1 -1.91 0.22 11.58
C MET A 1 -0.54 0.65 12.13
N GLU A 2 -0.18 0.23 13.34
CA GLU A 2 1.12 0.55 13.98
C GLU A 2 2.31 -0.04 13.22
N ALA A 3 2.25 -1.28 12.71
CA ALA A 3 3.32 -1.87 11.90
C ALA A 3 3.69 -1.10 10.61
N ILE A 4 2.80 -0.25 10.07
CA ILE A 4 3.10 0.61 8.92
C ILE A 4 3.81 1.89 9.37
N GLN A 5 3.56 2.34 10.61
CA GLN A 5 4.25 3.49 11.21
C GLN A 5 5.73 3.20 11.42
N ALA A 6 6.13 1.93 11.60
CA ALA A 6 7.53 1.47 11.62
C ALA A 6 8.34 1.94 10.40
N PHE A 7 7.71 2.15 9.24
CA PHE A 7 8.39 2.57 8.01
C PHE A 7 8.31 4.07 7.74
N ASN A 8 7.78 4.87 8.68
CA ASN A 8 7.68 6.32 8.56
C ASN A 8 8.85 7.04 9.24
N SER A 9 9.58 7.89 8.50
CA SER A 9 10.73 8.65 9.02
C SER A 9 10.38 9.65 10.14
N ASN A 10 9.09 9.99 10.30
CA ASN A 10 8.59 10.88 11.35
C ASN A 10 8.01 10.16 12.57
N SER A 11 7.97 8.82 12.59
CA SER A 11 7.52 8.07 13.78
C SER A 11 8.69 7.85 14.76
N GLY A 12 8.39 7.92 16.06
CA GLY A 12 9.38 7.60 17.11
C GLY A 12 9.88 6.15 17.05
N ASN A 13 9.13 5.26 16.38
CA ASN A 13 9.36 3.82 16.31
C ASN A 13 9.96 3.38 14.96
N PHE A 14 10.52 4.33 14.19
CA PHE A 14 11.06 4.06 12.85
C PHE A 14 12.06 2.90 12.89
N LEU A 15 11.77 1.83 12.14
CA LEU A 15 12.55 0.61 11.99
C LEU A 15 12.93 -0.06 13.33
N GLU A 16 12.03 -0.09 14.30
CA GLU A 16 12.23 -0.78 15.58
C GLU A 16 11.93 -2.29 15.46
N ALA A 17 12.73 -3.12 16.14
CA ALA A 17 12.74 -4.57 15.92
C ALA A 17 11.38 -5.23 16.23
N ALA A 18 10.63 -4.71 17.21
CA ALA A 18 9.34 -5.27 17.61
C ALA A 18 8.26 -5.14 16.52
N GLU A 19 8.16 -3.98 15.86
CA GLU A 19 7.18 -3.74 14.79
C GLU A 19 7.60 -4.39 13.47
N ILE A 20 8.92 -4.48 13.24
CA ILE A 20 9.50 -5.17 12.09
C ILE A 20 9.23 -6.68 12.17
N ASP A 21 9.31 -7.29 13.35
CA ASP A 21 9.11 -8.73 13.52
C ASP A 21 7.65 -9.13 13.26
N GLU A 22 6.67 -8.34 13.71
CA GLU A 22 5.25 -8.56 13.40
C GLU A 22 4.99 -8.42 11.88
N PHE A 23 5.59 -7.40 11.25
CA PHE A 23 5.49 -7.21 9.82
C PHE A 23 6.19 -8.33 9.02
N ALA A 24 7.35 -8.80 9.50
CA ALA A 24 8.12 -9.86 8.88
C ALA A 24 7.36 -11.20 8.92
N GLN A 25 6.73 -11.51 10.06
CA GLN A 25 5.87 -12.69 10.20
C GLN A 25 4.64 -12.60 9.28
N ALA A 26 4.00 -11.44 9.19
CA ALA A 26 2.81 -11.25 8.35
C ALA A 26 3.09 -11.42 6.85
N TYR A 27 4.28 -11.03 6.37
CA TYR A 27 4.63 -11.05 4.95
C TYR A 27 5.67 -12.12 4.56
N ASN A 28 5.96 -13.08 5.44
CA ASN A 28 6.96 -14.14 5.23
C ASN A 28 8.34 -13.59 4.80
N ILE A 29 8.84 -12.59 5.51
CA ILE A 29 10.17 -12.02 5.31
C ILE A 29 11.09 -12.52 6.42
N ASP A 30 12.36 -12.82 6.10
CA ASP A 30 13.35 -13.25 7.09
C ASP A 30 13.61 -12.13 8.13
N SER A 31 13.04 -12.30 9.33
CA SER A 31 13.10 -11.30 10.42
C SER A 31 14.53 -10.96 10.84
N HIS A 32 15.41 -11.95 10.90
CA HIS A 32 16.81 -11.76 11.30
C HIS A 32 17.58 -10.92 10.27
N HIS A 33 17.43 -11.19 8.98
CA HIS A 33 18.07 -10.41 7.92
C HIS A 33 17.49 -9.00 7.84
N LEU A 34 16.17 -8.86 7.95
CA LEU A 34 15.49 -7.56 7.94
C LEU A 34 15.96 -6.66 9.10
N ASN A 35 16.17 -7.21 10.30
CA ASN A 35 16.67 -6.46 11.45
C ASN A 35 18.12 -5.99 11.32
N LEU A 36 18.96 -6.72 10.57
CA LEU A 36 20.33 -6.29 10.29
C LEU A 36 20.35 -5.20 9.20
N GLU A 37 19.59 -5.43 8.13
CA GLU A 37 19.42 -4.46 7.04
C GLU A 37 18.81 -3.14 7.55
N SER A 38 17.84 -3.19 8.47
CA SER A 38 17.20 -2.01 9.05
C SER A 38 18.16 -1.18 9.91
N LYS A 39 19.04 -1.82 10.69
CA LYS A 39 20.09 -1.14 11.46
C LYS A 39 21.12 -0.47 10.55
N LEU A 40 21.51 -1.12 9.45
CA LEU A 40 22.41 -0.56 8.46
C LEU A 40 21.76 0.62 7.73
N ALA A 41 20.49 0.48 7.36
CA ALA A 41 19.73 1.56 6.73
C ALA A 41 19.56 2.76 7.65
N LYS A 42 19.27 2.58 8.94
CA LYS A 42 19.24 3.68 9.93
C LYS A 42 20.54 4.48 9.93
N ARG A 43 21.69 3.79 9.92
CA ARG A 43 23.01 4.45 9.87
C ARG A 43 23.22 5.19 8.55
N ALA A 44 22.82 4.59 7.43
CA ALA A 44 22.88 5.24 6.12
C ALA A 44 21.95 6.47 6.06
N MET A 45 20.76 6.42 6.64
CA MET A 45 19.83 7.56 6.66
C MET A 45 20.39 8.77 7.41
N ILE A 46 21.04 8.55 8.55
CA ILE A 46 21.71 9.62 9.31
C ILE A 46 22.84 10.22 8.47
N ALA A 47 23.62 9.38 7.78
CA ALA A 47 24.71 9.84 6.92
C ALA A 47 24.21 10.61 5.69
N PHE A 48 23.08 10.23 5.10
CA PHE A 48 22.54 10.83 3.88
C PHE A 48 21.49 11.92 4.11
N LYS A 49 21.14 12.23 5.37
CA LYS A 49 20.14 13.24 5.77
C LYS A 49 18.86 13.15 4.94
N LEU A 50 18.24 11.98 4.94
CA LEU A 50 17.04 11.70 4.14
C LEU A 50 15.79 12.12 4.92
N GLU A 51 15.01 13.04 4.34
CA GLU A 51 13.80 13.59 4.96
C GLU A 51 12.51 12.82 4.58
N SER A 52 12.57 11.86 3.65
CA SER A 52 11.39 11.18 3.12
C SER A 52 11.62 9.69 2.84
N ILE A 53 10.57 8.89 3.02
CA ILE A 53 10.54 7.44 2.71
C ILE A 53 10.79 7.21 1.21
N ASN A 54 10.26 8.10 0.36
CA ASN A 54 10.41 7.99 -1.10
C ASN A 54 11.87 8.21 -1.54
N SER A 55 12.57 9.16 -0.90
CA SER A 55 13.98 9.41 -1.20
C SER A 55 14.88 8.30 -0.69
N LEU A 56 14.50 7.63 0.41
CA LEU A 56 15.13 6.39 0.85
C LEU A 56 14.92 5.25 -0.14
N LEU A 57 13.69 5.03 -0.61
CA LEU A 57 13.42 3.98 -1.60
C LEU A 57 14.23 4.20 -2.87
N LEU A 58 14.28 5.44 -3.40
CA LEU A 58 15.04 5.76 -4.61
C LEU A 58 16.54 5.49 -4.48
N LYS A 59 17.11 5.63 -3.28
CA LYS A 59 18.51 5.30 -3.01
C LYS A 59 18.75 3.81 -2.74
N LEU A 60 17.77 3.09 -2.21
CA LEU A 60 17.89 1.65 -1.95
C LEU A 60 17.55 0.80 -3.17
N LEU A 61 16.78 1.30 -4.13
CA LEU A 61 16.49 0.63 -5.40
C LEU A 61 17.74 0.15 -6.16
N PRO A 62 18.79 0.97 -6.37
CA PRO A 62 20.03 0.49 -7.00
C PRO A 62 20.84 -0.46 -6.11
N LEU A 63 20.52 -0.56 -4.82
CA LEU A 63 21.14 -1.45 -3.84
C LEU A 63 20.20 -2.63 -3.46
N GLU A 64 19.22 -2.95 -4.31
CA GLU A 64 18.27 -4.05 -4.07
C GLU A 64 18.96 -5.41 -3.88
N THR A 65 20.16 -5.59 -4.45
CA THR A 65 21.00 -6.78 -4.22
C THR A 65 21.64 -6.83 -2.83
N ALA A 66 21.86 -5.67 -2.19
CA ALA A 66 22.48 -5.56 -0.87
C ALA A 66 21.44 -5.52 0.27
N PHE A 67 20.22 -5.03 -0.01
CA PHE A 67 19.13 -4.90 0.97
C PHE A 67 17.79 -5.43 0.42
N PRO A 68 17.70 -6.71 0.04
CA PRO A 68 16.53 -7.27 -0.64
C PRO A 68 15.29 -7.31 0.25
N ASN A 69 15.46 -7.57 1.55
CA ASN A 69 14.34 -7.70 2.48
C ASN A 69 13.76 -6.33 2.85
N LEU A 70 14.64 -5.35 3.08
CA LEU A 70 14.23 -3.99 3.38
C LEU A 70 13.51 -3.34 2.20
N VAL A 71 14.02 -3.49 0.98
CA VAL A 71 13.35 -2.95 -0.22
C VAL A 71 11.97 -3.58 -0.40
N LYS A 72 11.85 -4.90 -0.20
CA LYS A 72 10.57 -5.60 -0.27
C LYS A 72 9.59 -5.11 0.78
N ALA A 73 10.03 -4.97 2.03
CA ALA A 73 9.19 -4.51 3.14
C ALA A 73 8.66 -3.10 2.91
N ILE A 74 9.54 -2.16 2.52
CA ILE A 74 9.16 -0.77 2.24
C ILE A 74 8.23 -0.68 1.03
N ARG A 75 8.47 -1.49 -0.02
CA ARG A 75 7.57 -1.56 -1.18
C ARG A 75 6.16 -1.99 -0.77
N ILE A 76 6.04 -3.06 0.02
CA ILE A 76 4.75 -3.53 0.53
C ILE A 76 4.05 -2.44 1.36
N ALA A 77 4.77 -1.81 2.29
CA ALA A 77 4.22 -0.75 3.14
C ALA A 77 3.66 0.42 2.29
N MET A 78 4.38 0.85 1.25
CA MET A 78 3.89 1.90 0.35
C MET A 78 2.71 1.43 -0.50
N THR A 79 2.72 0.19 -1.01
CA THR A 79 1.59 -0.35 -1.77
C THR A 79 0.31 -0.40 -0.92
N ILE A 80 0.41 -0.74 0.37
CA ILE A 80 -0.73 -0.72 1.29
C ILE A 80 -1.26 0.70 1.46
N GLY A 81 -0.38 1.70 1.68
CA GLY A 81 -0.79 3.09 1.81
C GLY A 81 -1.45 3.66 0.55
N VAL A 82 -0.93 3.32 -0.63
CA VAL A 82 -1.54 3.72 -1.92
C VAL A 82 -2.89 3.00 -2.12
N GLY A 83 -2.96 1.70 -1.81
CA GLY A 83 -4.18 0.90 -1.92
C GLY A 83 -5.29 1.35 -0.96
N SER A 84 -4.93 1.75 0.27
CA SER A 84 -5.89 2.29 1.23
C SER A 84 -6.45 3.63 0.75
N ALA A 85 -5.61 4.56 0.28
CA ALA A 85 -6.06 5.85 -0.23
C ALA A 85 -6.94 5.73 -1.50
N HIS A 86 -6.69 4.71 -2.34
CA HIS A 86 -7.56 4.42 -3.49
C HIS A 86 -8.90 3.84 -3.03
N SER A 87 -8.88 2.83 -2.14
CA SER A 87 -10.11 2.21 -1.64
C SER A 87 -10.97 3.20 -0.84
N GLU A 88 -10.39 4.07 -0.01
CA GLU A 88 -11.10 5.15 0.69
C GLU A 88 -11.81 6.11 -0.28
N ARG A 89 -11.15 6.52 -1.36
CA ARG A 89 -11.76 7.34 -2.42
C ARG A 89 -12.92 6.61 -3.10
N SER A 90 -12.76 5.34 -3.42
CA SER A 90 -13.80 4.50 -4.02
C SER A 90 -14.99 4.25 -3.07
N PHE A 91 -14.74 4.03 -1.77
CA PHE A 91 -15.80 3.89 -0.78
C PHE A 91 -16.52 5.21 -0.48
N SER A 92 -15.81 6.34 -0.49
CA SER A 92 -16.39 7.68 -0.32
C SER A 92 -17.36 8.02 -1.45
N THR A 93 -16.97 7.74 -2.70
CA THR A 93 -17.85 7.90 -3.86
C THR A 93 -19.05 6.95 -3.80
N LEU A 94 -18.85 5.68 -3.47
CA LEU A 94 -19.93 4.71 -3.27
C LEU A 94 -20.92 5.17 -2.19
N ASN A 95 -20.44 5.74 -1.09
CA ASN A 95 -21.31 6.20 -0.01
C ASN A 95 -22.20 7.37 -0.45
N ARG A 96 -21.69 8.27 -1.30
CA ARG A 96 -22.50 9.34 -1.94
C ARG A 96 -23.60 8.74 -2.82
N VAL A 97 -23.26 7.76 -3.66
CA VAL A 97 -24.21 7.07 -4.54
C VAL A 97 -25.30 6.36 -3.73
N LYS A 98 -24.93 5.64 -2.66
CA LYS A 98 -25.87 4.97 -1.75
C LYS A 98 -26.81 5.95 -1.06
N ASN A 99 -26.31 7.10 -0.61
CA ASN A 99 -27.13 8.11 0.05
C ASN A 99 -28.13 8.75 -0.91
N TYR A 100 -27.71 9.05 -2.15
CA TYR A 100 -28.59 9.62 -3.17
C TYR A 100 -29.71 8.66 -3.59
N LEU A 101 -29.40 7.36 -3.73
CA LEU A 101 -30.33 6.35 -4.26
C LEU A 101 -31.01 5.50 -3.18
N ARG A 102 -30.95 5.93 -1.92
CA ARG A 102 -31.36 5.15 -0.73
C ARG A 102 -32.80 4.65 -0.77
N THR A 103 -33.70 5.33 -1.48
CA THR A 103 -35.12 4.97 -1.60
C THR A 103 -35.44 4.17 -2.85
N THR A 104 -34.52 4.04 -3.81
CA THR A 104 -34.83 3.55 -5.18
C THR A 104 -33.97 2.35 -5.62
N MET A 105 -32.89 2.02 -4.91
CA MET A 105 -31.93 1.01 -5.39
C MET A 105 -31.64 -0.10 -4.37
N GLY A 106 -31.84 -1.35 -4.79
CA GLY A 106 -31.46 -2.55 -4.04
C GLY A 106 -29.98 -2.91 -4.21
N ARG A 107 -29.44 -3.74 -3.29
CA ARG A 107 -28.00 -4.05 -3.22
C ARG A 107 -27.45 -4.68 -4.50
N GLN A 108 -28.15 -5.64 -5.11
CA GLN A 108 -27.75 -6.24 -6.39
C GLN A 108 -27.66 -5.22 -7.54
N ARG A 109 -28.63 -4.30 -7.65
CA ARG A 109 -28.61 -3.24 -8.67
C ARG A 109 -27.43 -2.27 -8.52
N LEU A 110 -26.91 -2.10 -7.31
CA LEU A 110 -25.73 -1.27 -7.05
C LEU A 110 -24.42 -2.02 -7.31
N THR A 111 -24.37 -3.31 -6.97
CA THR A 111 -23.16 -4.13 -7.14
C THR A 111 -22.74 -4.25 -8.61
N ASN A 112 -23.68 -4.48 -9.53
CA ASN A 112 -23.37 -4.63 -10.95
C ASN A 112 -22.65 -3.40 -11.56
N PRO A 113 -23.15 -2.15 -11.43
CA PRO A 113 -22.44 -0.97 -11.92
C PRO A 113 -21.16 -0.67 -11.14
N CYS A 114 -21.06 -1.07 -9.86
CA CYS A 114 -19.79 -0.96 -9.14
C CYS A 114 -18.71 -1.85 -9.75
N ILE A 115 -19.05 -3.10 -10.09
CA ILE A 115 -18.11 -4.02 -10.76
C ILE A 115 -17.69 -3.47 -12.12
N LEU A 116 -18.64 -2.95 -12.91
CA LEU A 116 -18.33 -2.31 -14.19
C LEU A 116 -17.43 -1.07 -14.04
N SER A 117 -17.59 -0.30 -12.97
CA SER A 117 -16.75 0.86 -12.68
C SER A 117 -15.32 0.48 -12.24
N ILE A 118 -15.20 -0.58 -11.42
CA ILE A 118 -13.90 -1.13 -11.00
C ILE A 118 -13.14 -1.69 -12.20
N GLU A 119 -13.82 -2.49 -13.02
CA GLU A 119 -13.27 -3.07 -14.26
C GLU A 119 -13.55 -2.20 -15.48
N SER A 120 -13.57 -0.88 -15.31
CA SER A 120 -13.92 0.06 -16.38
C SER A 120 -13.01 -0.06 -17.61
N THR A 121 -11.75 -0.46 -17.43
CA THR A 121 -10.82 -0.75 -18.53
C THR A 121 -11.30 -1.91 -19.40
N ILE A 122 -11.84 -2.97 -18.79
CA ILE A 122 -12.41 -4.13 -19.49
C ILE A 122 -13.77 -3.76 -20.06
N SER A 123 -14.61 -3.08 -19.26
CA SER A 123 -15.95 -2.66 -19.66
C SER A 123 -15.97 -1.69 -20.85
N ASN A 124 -14.96 -0.83 -20.99
CA ASN A 124 -14.86 0.10 -22.13
C ASN A 124 -14.43 -0.59 -23.42
N ASN A 125 -13.83 -1.78 -23.34
CA ASN A 125 -13.42 -2.59 -24.48
C ASN A 125 -14.48 -3.61 -24.89
N LEU A 126 -15.61 -3.68 -24.17
CA LEU A 126 -16.74 -4.54 -24.52
C LEU A 126 -17.53 -3.91 -25.65
N ASP A 127 -17.75 -4.70 -26.71
CA ASP A 127 -18.64 -4.31 -27.80
C ASP A 127 -20.09 -4.49 -27.35
N LEU A 128 -20.80 -3.38 -27.16
CA LEU A 128 -22.17 -3.39 -26.67
C LEU A 128 -23.13 -3.97 -27.71
N ASP A 129 -22.76 -3.98 -28.99
CA ASP A 129 -23.59 -4.52 -30.07
C ASP A 129 -23.56 -6.06 -30.11
N GLU A 130 -22.56 -6.71 -29.52
CA GLU A 130 -22.46 -8.18 -29.44
C GLU A 130 -23.17 -8.75 -28.20
N VAL A 131 -23.46 -7.90 -27.20
CA VAL A 131 -24.00 -8.29 -25.88
C VAL A 131 -25.52 -8.05 -25.76
N VAL A 132 -26.11 -7.27 -26.67
CA VAL A 132 -27.55 -6.88 -26.67
C VAL A 132 -28.41 -7.83 -27.50
#